data_AF-A0A1F3WY11-F1
#
_entry.id   AF-A0A1F3WY11-F1
#
_cell.length_a   1.000
_cell.length_b   1.000
_cell.length_c   1.000
_cell.angle_alpha   90.00
_cell.angle_beta   90.00
_cell.angle_gamma   90.00
#
_symmetry.space_group_name_H-M   'P 1'
#
loop_
_entity.id
_entity.type
_entity.pdbx_description
1 polymer ?
#
loop_
_entity_poly.entity_id
_entity_poly.type
_entity_poly.pdbx_seq_one_letter_code
_entity_poly.pdbx_strand_id
1 'polypeptide(L)'
;MWFWVFGRARAENESESGDGIRDRNAKFNETIHTAMNTEQILAALGLIGIGGIIQALVSYIIGSRKKKSDAKQELKEIRYRAIILLCYAFINYEREKTALMINRPNITSKDELLNELNAEWVNMSLYASDDVIIRMKQLLEKQTESTYNALIIEMRRDLFSVKSKLNADTYKLTNTKVLPS
;
A
#
# COMPACT_ATOMS: atom_id res chain seq x y z
N MET A 1 -9.69 -62.26 -61.61
CA MET A 1 -9.07 -61.84 -62.88
C MET A 1 -7.61 -61.50 -62.58
N TRP A 2 -6.71 -62.39 -63.01
CA TRP A 2 -5.32 -62.14 -63.38
C TRP A 2 -4.25 -61.94 -62.30
N PHE A 3 -3.55 -63.05 -62.09
CA PHE A 3 -2.16 -63.24 -61.68
C PHE A 3 -1.16 -62.35 -62.45
N TRP A 4 -0.01 -62.11 -61.81
CA TRP A 4 1.32 -61.96 -62.41
C TRP A 4 1.59 -60.78 -63.35
N VAL A 5 2.59 -59.96 -63.00
CA VAL A 5 3.70 -59.59 -63.91
C VAL A 5 4.83 -58.99 -63.05
N PHE A 6 5.92 -59.75 -63.03
CA PHE A 6 7.31 -59.33 -62.83
C PHE A 6 7.82 -59.00 -61.42
N GLY A 7 8.32 -60.05 -60.78
CA GLY A 7 9.63 -59.97 -60.15
C GLY A 7 10.75 -59.92 -61.20
N ARG A 8 11.84 -59.22 -60.84
CA ARG A 8 13.26 -59.48 -61.20
C ARG A 8 14.02 -58.17 -61.38
N ALA A 9 14.59 -57.69 -60.27
CA ALA A 9 15.82 -56.90 -60.15
C ALA A 9 15.80 -56.35 -58.73
N ARG A 10 16.86 -56.36 -57.92
CA ARG A 10 18.24 -56.77 -58.08
C ARG A 10 18.79 -56.58 -56.67
N ALA A 11 19.40 -57.62 -56.11
CA ALA A 11 20.25 -57.47 -54.95
C ALA A 11 21.42 -56.57 -55.37
N GLU A 12 21.61 -55.44 -54.68
CA GLU A 12 22.84 -54.66 -54.55
C GLU A 12 22.48 -53.29 -53.97
N ASN A 13 22.89 -53.07 -52.72
CA ASN A 13 23.23 -51.79 -52.06
C ASN A 13 22.75 -51.72 -50.60
N GLU A 14 23.14 -52.72 -49.81
CA GLU A 14 23.61 -52.44 -48.45
C GLU A 14 25.08 -52.02 -48.56
N SER A 15 25.36 -50.71 -48.45
CA SER A 15 26.63 -50.15 -47.93
C SER A 15 26.77 -48.67 -48.29
N GLU A 16 25.90 -47.80 -47.75
CA GLU A 16 26.21 -46.35 -47.69
C GLU A 16 25.22 -45.64 -46.72
N SER A 17 25.27 -46.01 -45.44
CA SER A 17 24.45 -45.37 -44.39
C SER A 17 25.21 -45.26 -43.06
N GLY A 18 26.49 -44.91 -43.13
CA GLY A 18 27.35 -44.80 -41.93
C GLY A 18 28.02 -43.45 -41.72
N ASP A 19 28.29 -42.69 -42.79
CA ASP A 19 29.25 -41.57 -42.71
C ASP A 19 28.60 -40.18 -42.61
N GLY A 20 27.42 -39.99 -43.20
CA GLY A 20 26.71 -38.69 -43.18
C GLY A 20 26.02 -38.32 -41.84
N ILE A 21 25.99 -39.21 -40.86
CA ILE A 21 25.38 -38.94 -39.54
C ILE A 21 26.45 -38.54 -38.51
N ARG A 22 27.66 -39.09 -38.60
CA ARG A 22 28.77 -38.72 -37.71
C ARG A 22 29.29 -37.30 -37.99
N ASP A 23 29.38 -36.91 -39.25
CA ASP A 23 29.89 -35.59 -39.64
C ASP A 23 28.90 -34.45 -39.33
N ARG A 24 27.59 -34.71 -39.45
CA ARG A 24 26.55 -33.75 -39.03
C ARG A 24 26.50 -33.56 -37.51
N ASN A 25 26.76 -34.60 -36.72
CA ASN A 25 26.80 -34.49 -35.26
C ASN A 25 28.08 -33.80 -34.75
N ALA A 26 29.22 -33.98 -35.42
CA ALA A 26 30.44 -33.25 -35.12
C ALA A 26 30.27 -31.74 -35.40
N LYS A 27 29.74 -31.38 -36.58
CA LYS A 27 29.50 -29.98 -36.97
C LYS A 27 28.40 -29.32 -36.13
N PHE A 28 27.38 -30.05 -35.70
CA PHE A 28 26.32 -29.55 -34.81
C PHE A 28 26.83 -29.30 -33.38
N ASN A 29 27.68 -30.16 -32.83
CA ASN A 29 28.28 -29.95 -31.51
C ASN A 29 29.37 -28.86 -31.51
N GLU A 30 30.13 -28.70 -32.60
CA GLU A 30 31.14 -27.64 -32.72
C GLU A 30 30.48 -26.25 -32.84
N THR A 31 29.29 -26.18 -33.48
CA THR A 31 28.50 -24.94 -33.63
C THR A 31 27.81 -24.51 -32.33
N ILE A 32 27.49 -25.44 -31.41
CA ILE A 32 26.88 -25.10 -30.11
C ILE A 32 27.93 -24.63 -29.09
N HIS A 33 29.19 -25.08 -29.19
CA HIS A 33 30.25 -24.68 -28.25
C HIS A 33 30.98 -23.38 -28.61
N THR A 34 30.83 -22.85 -29.83
CA THR A 34 31.47 -21.60 -30.29
C THR A 34 30.50 -20.41 -30.46
N ALA A 35 29.26 -20.52 -29.96
CA ALA A 35 28.24 -19.47 -30.15
C ALA A 35 27.65 -18.88 -28.85
N MET A 36 28.35 -19.02 -27.72
CA MET A 36 28.18 -18.09 -26.61
C MET A 36 29.54 -17.45 -26.36
N ASN A 37 29.85 -16.43 -27.16
CA ASN A 37 31.08 -15.66 -27.04
C ASN A 37 31.24 -15.24 -25.58
N THR A 38 32.44 -15.39 -25.03
CA THR A 38 32.79 -14.88 -23.70
C THR A 38 32.40 -13.41 -23.55
N GLU A 39 32.37 -12.66 -24.65
CA GLU A 39 31.84 -11.30 -24.77
C GLU A 39 30.33 -11.18 -24.47
N GLN A 40 29.50 -12.14 -24.87
CA GLN A 40 28.06 -12.17 -24.54
C GLN A 40 27.83 -12.52 -23.07
N ILE A 41 28.64 -13.41 -22.50
CA ILE A 41 28.62 -13.73 -21.06
C ILE A 41 29.09 -12.51 -20.24
N LEU A 42 30.16 -11.85 -20.67
CA LEU A 42 30.70 -10.66 -20.01
C LEU A 42 29.76 -9.46 -20.16
N ALA A 43 29.08 -9.32 -21.31
CA ALA A 43 28.02 -8.33 -21.52
C ALA A 43 26.80 -8.63 -20.65
N ALA A 44 26.38 -9.90 -20.53
CA ALA A 44 25.30 -10.30 -19.64
C ALA A 44 25.65 -10.06 -18.16
N LEU A 45 26.88 -10.40 -17.73
CA LEU A 45 27.38 -10.13 -16.38
C LEU A 45 27.56 -8.62 -16.11
N GLY A 46 27.97 -7.84 -17.11
CA GLY A 46 28.06 -6.38 -17.04
C GLY A 46 26.68 -5.72 -16.95
N LEU A 47 25.69 -6.23 -17.69
CA LEU A 47 24.30 -5.76 -17.64
C LEU A 47 23.65 -6.09 -16.29
N ILE A 48 23.90 -7.29 -15.76
CA ILE A 48 23.40 -7.74 -14.44
C ILE A 48 24.11 -6.98 -13.31
N GLY A 49 25.43 -6.74 -13.43
CA GLY A 49 26.22 -6.01 -12.43
C GLY A 49 25.86 -4.53 -12.35
N ILE A 50 25.71 -3.84 -13.48
CA ILE A 50 25.34 -2.42 -13.51
C ILE A 50 23.84 -2.24 -13.23
N GLY A 51 23.00 -3.14 -13.75
CA GLY A 51 21.56 -3.15 -13.48
C GLY A 51 21.23 -3.31 -12.00
N GLY A 52 21.97 -4.16 -11.28
CA GLY A 52 21.83 -4.35 -9.83
C GLY A 52 22.16 -3.08 -9.02
N ILE A 53 23.21 -2.35 -9.40
CA ILE A 53 23.61 -1.09 -8.73
C ILE A 53 22.55 -0.01 -8.95
N ILE A 54 22.06 0.16 -10.19
CA ILE A 54 21.02 1.13 -10.52
C ILE A 54 19.71 0.79 -9.77
N GLN A 55 19.32 -0.48 -9.75
CA GLN A 55 18.12 -0.93 -9.03
C GLN A 55 18.26 -0.71 -7.52
N ALA A 56 19.44 -0.93 -6.92
CA ALA A 56 19.69 -0.68 -5.51
C ALA A 56 19.59 0.81 -5.16
N LEU A 57 20.13 1.71 -6.00
CA LEU A 57 20.04 3.15 -5.82
C LEU A 57 18.59 3.65 -5.93
N VAL A 58 17.85 3.21 -6.95
CA VAL A 58 16.43 3.54 -7.11
C VAL A 58 15.62 3.03 -5.92
N SER A 59 15.86 1.79 -5.48
CA SER A 59 15.17 1.20 -4.33
C SER A 59 15.50 1.94 -3.02
N TYR A 60 16.74 2.40 -2.84
CA TYR A 60 17.15 3.19 -1.68
C TYR A 60 16.48 4.58 -1.66
N ILE A 61 16.43 5.27 -2.80
CA ILE A 61 15.77 6.58 -2.91
C ILE A 61 14.26 6.44 -2.69
N ILE A 62 13.61 5.43 -3.29
CA ILE A 62 12.18 5.17 -3.09
C ILE A 62 11.92 4.76 -1.63
N GLY A 63 12.74 3.86 -1.07
CA GLY A 63 12.61 3.36 0.30
C GLY A 63 12.78 4.46 1.34
N SER A 64 13.73 5.37 1.17
CA SER A 64 13.92 6.52 2.07
C SER A 64 12.77 7.53 2.01
N ARG A 65 12.15 7.73 0.83
CA ARG A 65 10.92 8.53 0.69
C ARG A 65 9.71 7.87 1.34
N LYS A 66 9.56 6.55 1.15
CA LYS A 66 8.49 5.76 1.79
C LYS A 66 8.56 5.84 3.31
N LYS A 67 9.73 5.60 3.93
CA LYS A 67 9.91 5.72 5.38
C LYS A 67 9.47 7.07 5.95
N LYS A 68 9.78 8.18 5.25
CA LYS A 68 9.34 9.52 5.66
C LYS A 68 7.83 9.71 5.51
N SER A 69 7.24 9.14 4.46
CA SER A 69 5.79 9.19 4.25
C SER A 69 5.05 8.36 5.30
N ASP A 70 5.53 7.15 5.59
CA ASP A 70 4.93 6.22 6.54
C ASP A 70 4.97 6.80 7.96
N ALA A 71 6.11 7.35 8.38
CA ALA A 71 6.23 8.01 9.67
C ALA A 71 5.31 9.24 9.80
N LYS A 72 5.14 10.02 8.73
CA LYS A 72 4.18 11.14 8.71
C LYS A 72 2.74 10.64 8.86
N GLN A 73 2.41 9.58 8.16
CA GLN A 73 1.07 8.98 8.19
C GLN A 73 0.75 8.40 9.57
N GLU A 74 1.70 7.70 10.19
CA GLU A 74 1.56 7.14 11.53
C GLU A 74 1.33 8.24 12.58
N LEU A 75 2.16 9.29 12.56
CA LEU A 75 2.00 10.44 13.46
C LEU A 75 0.64 11.12 13.28
N LYS A 76 0.20 11.29 12.03
CA LYS A 76 -1.12 11.85 11.69
C LYS A 76 -2.26 10.99 12.23
N GLU A 77 -2.17 9.67 12.09
CA GLU A 77 -3.16 8.73 12.60
C GLU A 77 -3.25 8.77 14.14
N ILE A 78 -2.11 8.75 14.84
CA ILE A 78 -2.06 8.84 16.30
C ILE A 78 -2.70 10.14 16.79
N ARG A 79 -2.37 11.27 16.15
CA ARG A 79 -2.95 12.59 16.47
C ARG A 79 -4.46 12.62 16.24
N TYR A 80 -4.94 12.12 15.10
CA TYR A 80 -6.38 12.07 14.83
C TYR A 80 -7.15 11.21 15.83
N ARG A 81 -6.62 10.04 16.20
CA ARG A 81 -7.26 9.20 17.23
C ARG A 81 -7.37 9.93 18.57
N ALA A 82 -6.32 10.63 19.00
CA ALA A 82 -6.35 11.42 20.22
C ALA A 82 -7.37 12.56 20.16
N ILE A 83 -7.39 13.31 19.06
CA ILE A 83 -8.30 14.46 18.89
C ILE A 83 -9.77 14.02 18.84
N ILE A 84 -10.08 12.91 18.16
CA ILE A 84 -11.44 12.35 18.11
C ILE A 84 -11.94 12.05 19.53
N LEU A 85 -11.12 11.45 20.40
CA LEU A 85 -11.49 11.18 21.79
C LEU A 85 -11.75 12.47 22.59
N LEU A 86 -10.91 13.50 22.41
CA LEU A 86 -11.11 14.80 23.05
C LEU A 86 -12.39 15.49 22.55
N CYS A 87 -12.67 15.44 21.25
CA CYS A 87 -13.90 15.99 20.66
C CYS A 87 -15.15 15.24 21.16
N TYR A 88 -15.07 13.92 21.30
CA TYR A 88 -16.15 13.11 21.87
C TYR A 88 -16.44 13.50 23.32
N ALA A 89 -15.38 13.62 24.14
CA ALA A 89 -15.49 14.11 25.51
C ALA A 89 -16.03 15.55 25.57
N PHE A 90 -15.68 16.41 24.61
CA PHE A 90 -16.15 17.79 24.57
C PHE A 90 -17.65 17.91 24.31
N ILE A 91 -18.17 17.09 23.39
CA ILE A 91 -19.61 17.04 23.07
C ILE A 91 -20.39 16.39 24.22
N ASN A 92 -19.83 15.37 24.86
CA ASN A 92 -20.48 14.59 25.91
C ASN A 92 -19.93 14.90 27.32
N TYR A 93 -19.51 16.15 27.56
CA TYR A 93 -18.70 16.52 28.72
C TYR A 93 -19.29 16.07 30.06
N GLU A 94 -20.58 16.26 30.28
CA GLU A 94 -21.22 15.87 31.55
C GLU A 94 -21.14 14.37 31.84
N ARG A 95 -21.15 13.52 30.80
CA ARG A 95 -21.03 12.07 30.93
C ARG A 95 -19.58 11.63 31.07
N GLU A 96 -18.67 12.24 30.31
CA GLU A 96 -17.30 11.76 30.15
C GLU A 96 -16.28 12.46 31.08
N LYS A 97 -16.66 13.53 31.79
CA LYS A 97 -15.75 14.34 32.62
C LYS A 97 -14.92 13.53 33.62
N THR A 98 -15.53 12.53 34.27
CA THR A 98 -14.81 11.69 35.25
C THR A 98 -13.70 10.88 34.57
N ALA A 99 -14.01 10.23 33.45
CA ALA A 99 -13.03 9.47 32.69
C ALA A 99 -11.95 10.38 32.09
N LEU A 100 -12.32 11.57 31.63
CA LEU A 100 -11.39 12.57 31.13
C LEU A 100 -10.40 13.00 32.20
N MET A 101 -10.86 13.38 33.40
CA MET A 101 -9.99 13.82 34.50
C MET A 101 -9.03 12.72 34.97
N ILE A 102 -9.43 11.46 34.94
CA ILE A 102 -8.55 10.33 35.28
C ILE A 102 -7.41 10.19 34.26
N ASN A 103 -7.71 10.31 32.97
CA ASN A 103 -6.73 10.11 31.90
C ASN A 103 -5.93 11.39 31.56
N ARG A 104 -6.50 12.55 31.86
CA ARG A 104 -5.99 13.90 31.58
C ARG A 104 -6.26 14.80 32.78
N PRO A 105 -5.54 14.63 33.90
CA PRO A 105 -5.79 15.41 35.12
C PRO A 105 -5.61 16.91 34.96
N ASN A 106 -4.90 17.35 33.92
CA ASN A 106 -4.72 18.76 33.57
C ASN A 106 -5.97 19.40 32.98
N ILE A 107 -6.99 18.63 32.60
CA ILE A 107 -8.25 19.12 32.03
C ILE A 107 -9.35 18.92 33.07
N THR A 108 -9.63 19.97 33.83
CA THR A 108 -10.59 19.99 34.94
C THR A 108 -11.92 20.62 34.57
N SER A 109 -11.95 21.42 33.49
CA SER A 109 -13.15 22.12 33.03
C SER A 109 -13.41 21.92 31.53
N LYS A 110 -14.64 22.21 31.11
CA LYS A 110 -15.01 22.17 29.69
C LYS A 110 -14.28 23.26 28.88
N ASP A 111 -13.99 24.39 29.52
CA ASP A 111 -13.25 25.50 28.88
C ASP A 111 -11.78 25.16 28.67
N GLU A 112 -11.14 24.47 29.62
CA GLU A 112 -9.79 23.93 29.43
C GLU A 112 -9.74 22.90 28.30
N LEU A 113 -10.75 22.04 28.20
CA LEU A 113 -10.87 21.10 27.08
C LEU A 113 -11.01 21.83 25.74
N LEU A 114 -11.80 22.92 25.69
CA LEU A 114 -11.92 23.76 24.50
C LEU A 114 -10.58 24.43 24.14
N ASN A 115 -9.83 24.92 25.13
CA ASN A 115 -8.51 25.51 24.90
C ASN A 115 -7.52 24.48 24.30
N GLU A 116 -7.52 23.25 24.83
CA GLU A 116 -6.71 22.17 24.29
C GLU A 116 -7.12 21.82 22.85
N LEU A 117 -8.42 21.74 22.57
CA LEU A 117 -8.93 21.48 21.23
C LEU A 117 -8.62 22.61 20.24
N ASN A 118 -8.60 23.87 20.69
CA ASN A 118 -8.15 25.01 19.88
C ASN A 118 -6.65 24.91 19.56
N ALA A 119 -5.82 24.52 20.53
CA ALA A 119 -4.40 24.30 20.30
C ALA A 119 -4.18 23.16 19.28
N GLU A 120 -4.91 22.05 19.41
CA GLU A 120 -4.85 20.96 18.45
C GLU A 120 -5.37 21.37 17.07
N TRP A 121 -6.41 22.19 16.97
CA TRP A 121 -6.88 22.75 15.70
C TRP A 121 -5.82 23.60 14.99
N VAL A 122 -5.06 24.41 15.73
CA VAL A 122 -3.92 25.15 15.15
C VAL A 122 -2.82 24.17 14.71
N ASN A 123 -2.49 23.17 15.52
CA ASN A 123 -1.47 22.16 15.21
C ASN A 123 -1.83 21.34 13.96
N MET A 124 -3.12 21.11 13.69
CA MET A 124 -3.59 20.42 12.48
C MET A 124 -3.11 21.09 11.19
N SER A 125 -2.86 22.40 11.17
CA SER A 125 -2.33 23.11 9.99
C SER A 125 -1.02 22.52 9.44
N LEU A 126 -0.28 21.77 10.26
CA LEU A 126 0.99 21.16 9.88
C LEU A 126 0.83 19.83 9.12
N TYR A 127 -0.34 19.18 9.19
CA TYR A 127 -0.48 17.79 8.71
C TYR A 127 -1.86 17.38 8.19
N ALA A 128 -2.91 18.12 8.54
CA ALA A 128 -4.29 17.83 8.16
C ALA A 128 -4.64 18.44 6.78
N SER A 129 -5.63 17.85 6.10
CA SER A 129 -6.21 18.48 4.92
C SER A 129 -7.08 19.70 5.29
N ASP A 130 -7.26 20.62 4.33
CA ASP A 130 -8.11 21.80 4.49
C ASP A 130 -9.54 21.42 4.93
N ASP A 131 -10.09 20.35 4.35
CA ASP A 131 -11.42 19.85 4.71
C ASP A 131 -11.52 19.47 6.19
N VAL A 132 -10.50 18.79 6.73
CA VAL A 132 -10.46 18.43 8.16
C VAL A 132 -10.38 19.67 9.03
N ILE A 133 -9.52 20.64 8.68
CA ILE A 133 -9.37 21.90 9.42
C ILE A 133 -10.68 22.68 9.45
N ILE A 134 -11.41 22.74 8.32
CA ILE A 134 -12.71 23.39 8.21
C ILE A 134 -13.76 22.67 9.06
N ARG A 135 -13.83 21.33 9.02
CA ARG A 135 -14.78 20.57 9.85
C ARG A 135 -14.47 20.68 11.33
N MET A 136 -13.20 20.71 11.71
CA MET A 136 -12.79 20.89 13.10
C MET A 136 -13.27 22.25 13.61
N LYS A 137 -13.06 23.32 12.84
CA LYS A 137 -13.59 24.65 13.17
C LYS A 137 -15.11 24.63 13.36
N GLN A 138 -15.85 23.99 12.46
CA GLN A 138 -17.30 23.86 12.56
C GLN A 138 -17.74 23.12 13.83
N LEU A 139 -16.99 22.11 14.28
CA LEU A 139 -17.26 21.41 15.53
C LEU A 139 -17.03 22.30 16.76
N LEU A 140 -15.94 23.07 16.76
CA LEU A 140 -15.62 23.98 17.86
C LEU A 140 -16.67 25.10 18.00
N GLU A 141 -17.19 25.59 16.88
CA GLU A 141 -18.29 26.56 16.84
C GLU A 141 -19.65 25.91 17.18
N LYS A 142 -19.89 24.68 16.73
CA LYS A 142 -21.17 23.97 16.88
C LYS A 142 -20.93 22.55 17.40
N GLN A 143 -21.09 22.39 18.71
CA GLN A 143 -20.82 21.16 19.46
C GLN A 143 -21.95 20.12 19.31
N THR A 144 -22.15 19.62 18.10
CA THR A 144 -23.23 18.67 17.79
C THR A 144 -22.67 17.32 17.37
N GLU A 145 -23.45 16.25 17.55
CA GLU A 145 -23.07 14.92 17.02
C GLU A 145 -22.88 14.94 15.50
N SER A 146 -23.66 15.76 14.79
CA SER A 146 -23.56 15.87 13.32
C SER A 146 -22.22 16.44 12.86
N THR A 147 -21.73 17.51 13.51
CA THR A 147 -20.43 18.11 13.20
C THR A 147 -19.27 17.19 13.57
N TYR A 148 -19.42 16.41 14.64
CA TYR A 148 -18.47 15.35 15.01
C TYR A 148 -18.40 14.20 14.02
N ASN A 149 -19.54 13.67 13.61
CA ASN A 149 -19.58 12.60 12.62
C ASN A 149 -19.02 13.08 11.27
N ALA A 150 -19.30 14.32 10.88
CA ALA A 150 -18.70 14.94 9.71
C ALA A 150 -17.16 15.04 9.81
N LEU A 151 -16.63 15.46 10.96
CA LEU A 151 -15.20 15.50 11.21
C LEU A 151 -14.54 14.11 11.08
N ILE A 152 -15.14 13.07 11.67
CA ILE A 152 -14.63 11.69 11.59
C ILE A 152 -14.55 11.22 10.13
N ILE A 153 -15.58 11.49 9.33
CA ILE A 153 -15.62 11.10 7.92
C ILE A 153 -14.48 11.77 7.16
N GLU A 154 -14.24 13.06 7.40
CA GLU A 154 -13.17 13.81 6.76
C GLU A 154 -11.78 13.34 7.20
N MET A 155 -11.57 13.11 8.50
CA MET A 155 -10.32 12.53 9.00
C MET A 155 -10.03 11.16 8.40
N ARG A 156 -11.07 10.32 8.23
CA ARG A 156 -10.94 9.01 7.57
C ARG A 156 -10.58 9.14 6.09
N ARG A 157 -11.22 10.07 5.37
CA ARG A 157 -10.91 10.35 3.97
C ARG A 157 -9.47 10.84 3.82
N ASP A 158 -9.05 11.71 4.71
CA ASP A 158 -7.72 12.31 4.72
C ASP A 158 -6.62 11.29 5.09
N LEU A 159 -6.88 10.35 6.00
CA LEU A 159 -5.94 9.26 6.30
C LEU A 159 -5.80 8.26 5.16
N PHE A 160 -6.91 7.73 4.64
CA PHE A 160 -6.84 6.55 3.77
C PHE A 160 -7.08 6.86 2.29
N SER A 161 -7.31 8.12 1.93
CA SER A 161 -7.68 8.54 0.56
C SER A 161 -8.87 7.74 0.00
N VAL A 162 -9.77 7.29 0.88
CA VAL A 162 -10.89 6.42 0.52
C VAL A 162 -12.13 7.23 0.18
N LYS A 163 -12.81 6.85 -0.92
CA LYS A 163 -14.19 7.29 -1.16
C LYS A 163 -15.10 6.63 -0.13
N SER A 164 -15.60 7.41 0.82
CA SER A 164 -16.48 6.91 1.87
C SER A 164 -17.92 6.85 1.37
N LYS A 165 -18.59 5.71 1.57
CA LYS A 165 -20.07 5.61 1.48
C LYS A 165 -20.74 5.96 2.82
N LEU A 166 -19.95 6.12 3.89
CA LEU A 166 -20.44 6.45 5.22
C LEU A 166 -20.93 7.89 5.22
N ASN A 167 -22.10 8.11 5.80
CA ASN A 167 -22.70 9.42 6.00
C ASN A 167 -22.79 9.74 7.49
N ALA A 168 -23.13 10.98 7.84
CA ALA A 168 -23.24 11.40 9.24
C ALA A 168 -24.28 10.58 10.03
N ASP A 169 -25.31 10.06 9.35
CA ASP A 169 -26.34 9.22 9.96
C ASP A 169 -25.84 7.80 10.29
N THR A 170 -24.79 7.33 9.60
CA THR A 170 -24.18 6.00 9.85
C THR A 170 -23.65 5.88 11.28
N TYR A 171 -23.28 7.00 11.88
CA TYR A 171 -22.72 7.07 13.22
C TYR A 171 -23.76 7.44 14.30
N LYS A 172 -25.04 7.58 13.95
CA LYS A 172 -26.10 7.80 14.94
C LYS A 172 -26.36 6.50 15.71
N LEU A 173 -26.00 6.50 16.99
CA LEU A 173 -26.31 5.39 17.90
C LEU A 173 -27.76 5.52 18.36
N THR A 174 -28.61 4.57 17.99
CA THR A 174 -30.04 4.54 18.37
C THR A 174 -30.29 4.02 19.79
N ASN A 175 -29.27 3.45 20.45
CA ASN A 175 -29.38 2.79 21.76
C ASN A 175 -28.44 3.38 22.83
N THR A 176 -28.50 4.69 23.07
CA THR A 176 -27.81 5.35 24.19
C THR A 176 -28.71 5.52 25.43
N LYS A 177 -29.63 4.57 25.67
CA LYS A 177 -30.25 4.48 27.01
C LYS A 177 -29.16 4.02 27.98
N VAL A 178 -28.78 4.91 28.89
CA VAL A 178 -27.92 4.60 30.03
C VAL A 178 -28.52 3.38 30.71
N LEU A 179 -27.77 2.27 30.77
CA LEU A 179 -28.19 1.12 31.56
C LEU A 179 -28.39 1.63 32.99
N PRO A 180 -29.57 1.41 33.62
CA PRO A 180 -29.77 1.81 34.99
C PRO A 180 -28.66 1.14 35.82
N SER A 181 -27.89 1.98 36.52
CA SER A 181 -26.85 1.57 37.47
C SER A 181 -27.45 0.77 38.62
#